data_AF-A0A0D2WJW2-F1
#
_entry.id   AF-A0A0D2WJW2-F1
#
_cell.length_a   1.000
_cell.length_b   1.000
_cell.length_c   1.000
_cell.angle_alpha   90.00
_cell.angle_beta   90.00
_cell.angle_gamma   90.00
#
_symmetry.space_group_name_H-M   'P 1'
#
loop_
_entity.id
_entity.type
_entity.pdbx_description
1 polymer ?
#
loop_
_entity_poly.entity_id
_entity_poly.type
_entity_poly.pdbx_seq_one_letter_code
_entity_poly.pdbx_strand_id
1 'polypeptide(L)'
;MSLVNQKAAARQSQLNTNIVSSLSSEVATLNVKNEKLANKGAANGYCPLDGNAKIAAGFLPADVMQLKGTWNANTNTPDLSAVTADLGDMYMVGVSGSTELDGNDVWVAGDRVLYDSTGSWKRIQASLSDVNVVAPAQDQVLVYDGGYWKNSAEAKLHKLTVDAGSVAGPSVTFDGATDTGLFLDGGQLAIAVDGVQAIAVGNAGVESYMPLTVPSTSVANPALKLSGASTGIYGSATLMGLKVNSVDSLHVTSTGLDLNGHTVTNGTISLPAGSAGSPSYTFSTTTNTGIYSGGAGLVSISSGGTKRAEVSGTGLAVTGTITGSSSISTVLVANGSVSAPSVAFTSETGLGLYRWTTGVTATGTVGGNQVRASTAFEAADGSAAAPSITFTSENDIGLYHSATDEISVSTGGAQRLRVSNSVTQVYNTLRVPTGGSATAPALLFDDGAGTVSGIYQTDLAVTDTLSAATLALSGQTGMKCKIFTGTTAGTTAGSVVVAHGLPDITKVVMLTGTITLSTGAVVPTLSANGGEYVIPYLSGANLTIGNGAASSTANGRPYRVVAWYTV
;
A
#
# COMPACT_ATOMS: atom_id res chain seq x y z
N MET A 1 135.78 62.19 -71.82
CA MET A 1 135.09 61.33 -72.80
C MET A 1 135.53 59.85 -72.75
N SER A 2 136.82 59.54 -72.59
CA SER A 2 137.37 58.16 -72.56
C SER A 2 136.72 57.20 -71.53
N LEU A 3 136.47 57.66 -70.30
CA LEU A 3 135.96 56.80 -69.22
C LEU A 3 134.50 56.36 -69.41
N VAL A 4 133.70 57.16 -70.13
CA VAL A 4 132.28 56.86 -70.37
C VAL A 4 132.14 55.69 -71.35
N ASN A 5 132.95 55.66 -72.41
CA ASN A 5 132.94 54.56 -73.38
C ASN A 5 133.45 53.24 -72.79
N GLN A 6 134.49 53.28 -71.95
CA GLN A 6 134.93 52.08 -71.22
C GLN A 6 133.85 51.55 -70.26
N LYS A 7 133.14 52.44 -69.55
CA LYS A 7 132.02 52.03 -68.69
C LYS A 7 130.84 51.46 -69.48
N ALA A 8 130.56 51.98 -70.68
CA ALA A 8 129.51 51.44 -71.55
C ALA A 8 129.87 50.04 -72.08
N ALA A 9 131.11 49.84 -72.55
CA ALA A 9 131.60 48.53 -73.00
C ALA A 9 131.62 47.50 -71.86
N ALA A 10 132.06 47.89 -70.66
CA ALA A 10 132.04 47.03 -69.48
C ALA A 10 130.61 46.63 -69.08
N ARG A 11 129.66 47.59 -69.11
CA ARG A 11 128.23 47.29 -68.86
C ARG A 11 127.64 46.36 -69.91
N GLN A 12 127.96 46.55 -71.20
CA GLN A 12 127.46 45.67 -72.26
C GLN A 12 128.06 44.26 -72.14
N SER A 13 129.35 44.14 -71.82
CA SER A 13 129.99 42.85 -71.56
C SER A 13 129.36 42.16 -70.36
N GLN A 14 129.12 42.87 -69.26
CA GLN A 14 128.47 42.33 -68.07
C GLN A 14 127.01 41.94 -68.32
N LEU A 15 126.29 42.73 -69.11
CA LEU A 15 124.92 42.40 -69.55
C LEU A 15 124.91 41.13 -70.41
N ASN A 16 125.82 41.01 -71.37
CA ASN A 16 125.94 39.80 -72.21
C ASN A 16 126.28 38.57 -71.36
N THR A 17 127.22 38.70 -70.40
CA THR A 17 127.55 37.61 -69.47
C THR A 17 126.35 37.22 -68.61
N ASN A 18 125.60 38.19 -68.07
CA ASN A 18 124.41 37.92 -67.27
C ASN A 18 123.31 37.23 -68.09
N ILE A 19 123.04 37.70 -69.31
CA ILE A 19 122.07 37.08 -70.22
C ILE A 19 122.48 35.65 -70.55
N VAL A 20 123.74 35.42 -70.94
CA VAL A 20 124.23 34.06 -71.24
C VAL A 20 124.13 33.17 -70.00
N SER A 21 124.50 33.66 -68.81
CA SER A 21 124.39 32.88 -67.57
C SER A 21 122.93 32.53 -67.24
N SER A 22 122.00 33.47 -67.42
CA SER A 22 120.56 33.27 -67.18
C SER A 22 119.97 32.28 -68.18
N LEU A 23 120.26 32.46 -69.48
CA LEU A 23 119.79 31.55 -70.53
C LEU A 23 120.39 30.16 -70.36
N SER A 24 121.68 30.04 -70.03
CA SER A 24 122.30 28.74 -69.76
C SER A 24 121.68 28.06 -68.54
N SER A 25 121.36 28.81 -67.49
CA SER A 25 120.63 28.29 -66.33
C SER A 25 119.21 27.85 -66.67
N GLU A 26 118.51 28.60 -67.51
CA GLU A 26 117.14 28.29 -67.92
C GLU A 26 117.07 27.12 -68.89
N VAL A 27 118.00 27.04 -69.85
CA VAL A 27 118.18 25.87 -70.73
C VAL A 27 118.54 24.62 -69.93
N ALA A 28 119.43 24.74 -68.94
CA ALA A 28 119.74 23.62 -68.04
C ALA A 28 118.50 23.17 -67.25
N THR A 29 117.68 24.13 -66.77
CA THR A 29 116.45 23.83 -66.03
C THR A 29 115.39 23.16 -66.91
N LEU A 30 115.19 23.65 -68.15
CA LEU A 30 114.29 23.05 -69.13
C LEU A 30 114.71 21.62 -69.52
N ASN A 31 116.01 21.37 -69.64
CA ASN A 31 116.55 20.04 -69.98
C ASN A 31 116.43 19.01 -68.85
N VAL A 32 116.14 19.46 -67.62
CA VAL A 32 115.85 18.61 -66.45
C VAL A 32 114.34 18.49 -66.20
N LYS A 33 113.54 19.50 -66.55
CA LYS A 33 112.07 19.48 -66.37
C LYS A 33 111.31 18.76 -67.49
N ASN A 34 111.82 18.78 -68.72
CA ASN A 34 111.17 18.10 -69.84
C ASN A 34 111.69 16.68 -70.00
N GLU A 35 110.79 15.74 -70.22
CA GLU A 35 111.15 14.40 -70.65
C GLU A 35 111.75 14.43 -72.07
N LYS A 36 112.87 13.76 -72.26
CA LYS A 36 113.53 13.67 -73.57
C LYS A 36 112.76 12.67 -74.42
N LEU A 37 112.49 13.01 -75.68
CA LEU A 37 111.80 12.11 -76.63
C LEU A 37 112.53 10.75 -76.77
N ALA A 38 113.86 10.73 -76.58
CA ALA A 38 114.67 9.51 -76.57
C ALA A 38 114.34 8.55 -75.41
N ASN A 39 113.71 9.01 -74.33
CA ASN A 39 113.27 8.19 -73.21
C ASN A 39 111.91 7.51 -73.47
N LYS A 40 111.21 7.87 -74.55
CA LYS A 40 109.90 7.30 -74.88
C LYS A 40 110.04 5.83 -75.29
N GLY A 41 109.48 4.92 -74.50
CA GLY A 41 109.51 3.49 -74.78
C GLY A 41 110.89 2.84 -74.64
N ALA A 42 111.87 3.53 -74.06
CA ALA A 42 113.16 2.98 -73.70
C ALA A 42 113.14 2.39 -72.29
N ALA A 43 114.02 1.42 -72.01
CA ALA A 43 114.21 0.89 -70.66
C ALA A 43 114.58 2.01 -69.67
N ASN A 44 113.98 2.01 -68.48
CA ASN A 44 114.08 3.08 -67.47
C ASN A 44 113.58 4.48 -67.93
N GLY A 45 112.86 4.55 -69.05
CA GLY A 45 112.20 5.76 -69.54
C GLY A 45 110.70 5.80 -69.19
N TYR A 46 109.93 6.55 -69.96
CA TYR A 46 108.47 6.65 -69.79
C TYR A 46 107.73 5.81 -70.83
N CYS A 47 106.60 5.24 -70.42
CA CYS A 47 105.77 4.42 -71.28
C CYS A 47 105.02 5.28 -72.32
N PRO A 48 105.07 4.96 -73.63
CA PRO A 48 104.24 5.63 -74.61
C PRO A 48 102.77 5.21 -74.48
N LEU A 49 101.87 6.15 -74.74
CA LEU A 49 100.47 5.85 -75.01
C LEU A 49 100.28 5.54 -76.50
N ASP A 50 99.34 4.64 -76.82
CA ASP A 50 98.88 4.34 -78.16
C ASP A 50 97.95 5.45 -78.71
N GLY A 51 97.45 5.26 -79.94
CA GLY A 51 96.54 6.21 -80.59
C GLY A 51 95.20 6.42 -79.87
N ASN A 52 94.88 5.60 -78.87
CA ASN A 52 93.68 5.70 -78.05
C ASN A 52 93.99 6.20 -76.62
N ALA A 53 95.18 6.76 -76.40
CA ALA A 53 95.65 7.22 -75.10
C ALA A 53 95.75 6.12 -74.03
N LYS A 54 95.97 4.85 -74.43
CA LYS A 54 96.19 3.72 -73.51
C LYS A 54 97.64 3.25 -73.56
N ILE A 55 98.09 2.57 -72.51
CA ILE A 55 99.38 1.89 -72.53
C ILE A 55 99.28 0.70 -73.48
N ALA A 56 100.15 0.63 -74.51
CA ALA A 56 100.18 -0.52 -75.41
C ALA A 56 100.71 -1.76 -74.68
N ALA A 57 100.13 -2.93 -74.98
CA ALA A 57 100.41 -4.18 -74.25
C ALA A 57 101.90 -4.55 -74.20
N GLY A 58 102.68 -4.22 -75.23
CA GLY A 58 104.13 -4.49 -75.27
C GLY A 58 104.97 -3.68 -74.25
N PHE A 59 104.38 -2.70 -73.56
CA PHE A 59 105.02 -1.96 -72.47
C PHE A 59 104.45 -2.31 -71.09
N LEU A 60 103.50 -3.23 -71.01
CA LEU A 60 103.06 -3.80 -69.75
C LEU A 60 103.96 -5.00 -69.40
N PRO A 61 104.19 -5.29 -68.11
CA PRO A 61 104.83 -6.54 -67.70
C PRO A 61 104.07 -7.75 -68.27
N ALA A 62 104.77 -8.89 -68.46
CA ALA A 62 104.14 -10.12 -68.93
C ALA A 62 102.98 -10.60 -68.02
N ASP A 63 102.93 -10.13 -66.78
CA ASP A 63 101.97 -10.49 -65.74
C ASP A 63 100.57 -9.84 -65.91
N VAL A 64 100.20 -9.40 -67.11
CA VAL A 64 98.85 -8.88 -67.39
C VAL A 64 97.91 -10.02 -67.75
N MET A 65 96.79 -10.12 -67.02
CA MET A 65 95.74 -11.09 -67.31
C MET A 65 95.25 -10.96 -68.76
N GLN A 66 95.54 -11.96 -69.60
CA GLN A 66 95.14 -11.97 -71.00
C GLN A 66 94.08 -13.05 -71.24
N LEU A 67 92.87 -12.63 -71.60
CA LEU A 67 91.83 -13.57 -72.05
C LEU A 67 92.21 -14.12 -73.43
N LYS A 68 92.63 -15.38 -73.48
CA LYS A 68 92.99 -16.10 -74.72
C LYS A 68 91.77 -16.62 -75.48
N GLY A 69 90.62 -16.74 -74.80
CA GLY A 69 89.35 -17.07 -75.42
C GLY A 69 88.50 -17.99 -74.55
N THR A 70 87.68 -18.80 -75.22
CA THR A 70 86.78 -19.74 -74.58
C THR A 70 87.38 -21.14 -74.60
N TRP A 71 87.30 -21.86 -73.48
CA TRP A 71 87.73 -23.25 -73.31
C TRP A 71 86.51 -24.16 -73.11
N ASN A 72 86.48 -25.28 -73.83
CA ASN A 72 85.49 -26.33 -73.63
C ASN A 72 86.06 -27.36 -72.64
N ALA A 73 85.56 -27.34 -71.40
CA ALA A 73 86.03 -28.22 -70.33
C ALA A 73 85.50 -29.66 -70.44
N ASN A 74 84.59 -29.95 -71.39
CA ASN A 74 84.14 -31.32 -71.66
C ASN A 74 85.07 -32.04 -72.64
N THR A 75 85.67 -31.31 -73.58
CA THR A 75 86.54 -31.88 -74.63
C THR A 75 88.00 -31.45 -74.51
N ASN A 76 88.33 -30.66 -73.48
CA ASN A 76 89.63 -30.00 -73.31
C ASN A 76 90.07 -29.27 -74.60
N THR A 77 89.26 -28.33 -75.08
CA THR A 77 89.51 -27.64 -76.36
C THR A 77 89.53 -26.12 -76.18
N PRO A 78 90.65 -25.41 -76.45
CA PRO A 78 91.98 -25.96 -76.76
C PRO A 78 92.54 -26.82 -75.61
N ASP A 79 93.47 -27.72 -75.91
CA ASP A 79 94.05 -28.63 -74.91
C ASP A 79 95.00 -27.87 -73.98
N LEU A 80 94.49 -27.39 -72.85
CA LEU A 80 95.25 -26.57 -71.91
C LEU A 80 96.37 -27.33 -71.18
N SER A 81 96.34 -28.66 -71.21
CA SER A 81 97.42 -29.50 -70.68
C SER A 81 98.64 -29.57 -71.61
N ALA A 82 98.45 -29.26 -72.90
CA ALA A 82 99.49 -29.29 -73.93
C ALA A 82 99.94 -27.90 -74.41
N VAL A 83 99.25 -26.82 -73.99
CA VAL A 83 99.66 -25.45 -74.31
C VAL A 83 100.79 -25.00 -73.38
N THR A 84 101.86 -24.42 -73.94
CA THR A 84 102.81 -23.60 -73.18
C THR A 84 102.13 -22.27 -72.83
N ALA A 85 101.60 -22.15 -71.61
CA ALA A 85 100.91 -20.96 -71.14
C ALA A 85 101.87 -19.94 -70.51
N ASP A 86 101.61 -18.65 -70.74
CA ASP A 86 102.30 -17.56 -70.05
C ASP A 86 101.54 -17.18 -68.76
N LEU A 87 102.26 -16.66 -67.77
CA LEU A 87 101.66 -16.16 -66.53
C LEU A 87 100.57 -15.11 -66.85
N GLY A 88 99.35 -15.33 -66.35
CA GLY A 88 98.22 -14.44 -66.60
C GLY A 88 97.33 -14.87 -67.76
N ASP A 89 97.69 -15.92 -68.50
CA ASP A 89 96.83 -16.48 -69.54
C ASP A 89 95.52 -17.00 -68.95
N MET A 90 94.39 -16.56 -69.49
CA MET A 90 93.08 -16.89 -68.98
C MET A 90 92.16 -17.39 -70.09
N TYR A 91 91.37 -18.42 -69.79
CA TYR A 91 90.25 -18.84 -70.63
C TYR A 91 88.93 -18.77 -69.86
N MET A 92 87.85 -18.49 -70.58
CA MET A 92 86.48 -18.60 -70.05
C MET A 92 85.94 -19.99 -70.36
N VAL A 93 85.39 -20.70 -69.37
CA VAL A 93 84.74 -21.99 -69.61
C VAL A 93 83.46 -21.75 -70.41
N GLY A 94 83.42 -22.17 -71.67
CA GLY A 94 82.24 -22.04 -72.53
C GLY A 94 81.26 -23.20 -72.42
N VAL A 95 81.77 -24.37 -72.06
CA VAL A 95 80.99 -25.60 -71.91
C VAL A 95 81.45 -26.28 -70.62
N SER A 96 80.51 -26.53 -69.72
CA SER A 96 80.77 -27.29 -68.49
C SER A 96 81.34 -28.66 -68.81
N GLY A 97 82.24 -29.16 -67.97
CA GLY A 97 82.82 -30.49 -68.17
C GLY A 97 83.76 -30.86 -67.04
N SER A 98 84.38 -32.03 -67.18
CA SER A 98 85.17 -32.65 -66.13
C SER A 98 86.61 -32.95 -66.53
N THR A 99 87.17 -32.21 -67.50
CA THR A 99 88.60 -32.30 -67.77
C THR A 99 89.38 -31.94 -66.51
N GLU A 100 90.20 -32.87 -66.04
CA GLU A 100 91.13 -32.63 -64.94
C GLU A 100 92.25 -31.71 -65.40
N LEU A 101 92.44 -30.60 -64.68
CA LEU A 101 93.48 -29.63 -64.94
C LEU A 101 94.00 -29.10 -63.60
N ASP A 102 95.24 -29.45 -63.27
CA ASP A 102 95.95 -29.08 -62.05
C ASP A 102 95.11 -29.25 -60.76
N GLY A 103 94.44 -30.41 -60.64
CA GLY A 103 93.67 -30.79 -59.46
C GLY A 103 92.22 -30.30 -59.42
N ASN A 104 91.70 -29.71 -60.50
CA ASN A 104 90.28 -29.37 -60.66
C ASN A 104 89.65 -30.18 -61.80
N ASP A 105 88.58 -30.91 -61.51
CA ASP A 105 87.81 -31.73 -62.45
C ASP A 105 86.32 -31.32 -62.52
N VAL A 106 85.96 -30.19 -61.93
CA VAL A 106 84.61 -29.62 -61.98
C VAL A 106 84.67 -28.22 -62.58
N TRP A 107 84.15 -28.08 -63.79
CA TRP A 107 84.09 -26.80 -64.50
C TRP A 107 82.66 -26.51 -64.93
N VAL A 108 82.15 -25.33 -64.59
CA VAL A 108 80.83 -24.87 -65.02
C VAL A 108 81.01 -23.78 -66.06
N ALA A 109 80.16 -23.77 -67.10
CA ALA A 109 80.13 -22.69 -68.07
C ALA A 109 80.01 -21.32 -67.36
N GLY A 110 80.92 -20.41 -67.66
CA GLY A 110 81.04 -19.11 -66.99
C GLY A 110 82.20 -19.02 -65.99
N ASP A 111 82.74 -20.15 -65.51
CA ASP A 111 83.98 -20.16 -64.73
C ASP A 111 85.14 -19.61 -65.56
N ARG A 112 86.20 -19.15 -64.90
CA ARG A 112 87.45 -18.74 -65.55
C ARG A 112 88.56 -19.67 -65.11
N VAL A 113 89.43 -20.02 -66.04
CA VAL A 113 90.66 -20.79 -65.77
C VAL A 113 91.85 -19.90 -66.07
N LEU A 114 92.74 -19.73 -65.11
CA LEU A 114 93.84 -18.77 -65.11
C LEU A 114 95.17 -19.48 -64.86
N TYR A 115 96.18 -19.25 -65.69
CA TYR A 115 97.53 -19.72 -65.45
C TYR A 115 98.25 -18.78 -64.48
N ASP A 116 98.60 -19.29 -63.30
CA ASP A 116 99.16 -18.49 -62.21
C ASP A 116 100.70 -18.59 -62.11
N SER A 117 101.29 -17.83 -61.17
CA SER A 117 102.75 -17.74 -61.00
C SER A 117 103.38 -19.02 -60.43
N THR A 118 102.56 -20.02 -60.08
CA THR A 118 103.01 -21.34 -59.64
C THR A 118 103.19 -22.30 -60.82
N GLY A 119 102.84 -21.88 -62.04
CA GLY A 119 102.92 -22.71 -63.24
C GLY A 119 101.73 -23.65 -63.39
N SER A 120 100.58 -23.32 -62.80
CA SER A 120 99.36 -24.13 -62.82
C SER A 120 98.13 -23.33 -63.22
N TRP A 121 97.16 -24.02 -63.82
CA TRP A 121 95.83 -23.51 -64.07
C TRP A 121 94.98 -23.52 -62.79
N LYS A 122 94.40 -22.37 -62.45
CA LYS A 122 93.50 -22.18 -61.30
C LYS A 122 92.10 -21.84 -61.74
N ARG A 123 91.12 -22.46 -61.08
CA ARG A 123 89.70 -22.16 -61.26
C ARG A 123 89.29 -20.92 -60.49
N ILE A 124 88.56 -20.02 -61.14
CA ILE A 124 87.85 -18.89 -60.53
C ILE A 124 86.37 -19.08 -60.81
N GLN A 125 85.58 -19.26 -59.75
CA GLN A 125 84.15 -19.57 -59.85
C GLN A 125 83.32 -18.35 -60.27
N ALA A 126 82.31 -18.57 -61.11
CA ALA A 126 81.46 -17.51 -61.66
C ALA A 126 80.41 -16.93 -60.67
N SER A 127 80.14 -17.60 -59.54
CA SER A 127 79.03 -17.25 -58.63
C SER A 127 79.52 -16.99 -57.21
N LEU A 128 79.22 -15.81 -56.66
CA LEU A 128 79.30 -15.51 -55.23
C LEU A 128 77.96 -15.89 -54.59
N SER A 129 77.91 -16.98 -53.83
CA SER A 129 76.65 -17.53 -53.31
C SER A 129 76.13 -16.88 -52.02
N ASP A 130 76.87 -15.98 -51.35
CA ASP A 130 76.56 -15.62 -49.95
C ASP A 130 76.38 -14.12 -49.67
N VAL A 131 75.36 -13.50 -50.27
CA VAL A 131 74.66 -12.36 -49.62
C VAL A 131 73.16 -12.56 -49.74
N ASN A 132 72.61 -13.39 -48.85
CA ASN A 132 71.19 -13.71 -48.77
C ASN A 132 70.53 -12.98 -47.58
N VAL A 133 70.38 -11.66 -47.66
CA VAL A 133 69.35 -10.99 -46.84
C VAL A 133 68.02 -11.18 -47.56
N VAL A 134 67.44 -12.38 -47.41
CA VAL A 134 66.07 -12.67 -47.84
C VAL A 134 65.15 -12.05 -46.81
N ALA A 135 64.47 -10.96 -47.19
CA ALA A 135 63.19 -10.63 -46.57
C ALA A 135 62.33 -11.92 -46.59
N PRO A 136 61.78 -12.38 -45.46
CA PRO A 136 61.06 -13.64 -45.42
C PRO A 136 59.97 -13.64 -46.50
N ALA A 137 59.86 -14.75 -47.24
CA ALA A 137 58.76 -14.94 -48.18
C ALA A 137 57.42 -14.88 -47.43
N GLN A 138 56.33 -14.57 -48.14
CA GLN A 138 54.97 -14.62 -47.58
C GLN A 138 54.77 -15.98 -46.88
N ASP A 139 54.39 -15.95 -45.60
CA ASP A 139 54.16 -17.10 -44.71
C ASP A 139 55.39 -17.79 -44.06
N GLN A 140 56.57 -17.17 -44.06
CA GLN A 140 57.71 -17.62 -43.23
C GLN A 140 57.93 -16.73 -41.99
N VAL A 141 58.21 -17.35 -40.85
CA VAL A 141 58.57 -16.65 -39.60
C VAL A 141 60.05 -16.88 -39.29
N LEU A 142 60.74 -15.81 -38.89
CA LEU A 142 62.08 -15.87 -38.34
C LEU A 142 62.00 -16.42 -36.91
N VAL A 143 62.68 -17.54 -36.65
CA VAL A 143 62.79 -18.12 -35.30
C VAL A 143 64.17 -17.77 -34.74
N TYR A 144 64.19 -17.26 -33.50
CA TYR A 144 65.43 -17.03 -32.77
C TYR A 144 65.85 -18.32 -32.07
N ASP A 145 67.05 -18.82 -32.36
CA ASP A 145 67.55 -20.08 -31.79
C ASP A 145 68.56 -19.91 -30.63
N GLY A 146 68.64 -18.70 -30.08
CA GLY A 146 69.58 -18.35 -29.03
C GLY A 146 70.91 -17.77 -29.52
N GLY A 147 71.11 -17.64 -30.84
CA GLY A 147 72.28 -16.95 -31.41
C GLY A 147 71.92 -16.00 -32.55
N TYR A 148 71.07 -16.43 -33.48
CA TYR A 148 70.67 -15.64 -34.65
C TYR A 148 69.22 -15.94 -35.07
N TRP A 149 68.67 -15.06 -35.89
CA TRP A 149 67.35 -15.25 -36.49
C TRP A 149 67.48 -16.09 -37.76
N LYS A 150 66.76 -17.21 -37.84
CA LYS A 150 66.75 -18.08 -39.02
C LYS A 150 65.35 -18.24 -39.59
N ASN A 151 65.24 -18.31 -40.92
CA ASN A 151 63.99 -18.70 -41.57
C ASN A 151 63.71 -20.17 -41.24
N SER A 152 62.53 -20.46 -40.71
CA SER A 152 62.08 -21.82 -40.48
C SER A 152 61.03 -22.19 -41.52
N ALA A 153 61.28 -23.26 -42.28
CA ALA A 153 60.32 -23.83 -43.23
C ALA A 153 59.14 -24.53 -42.53
N GLU A 154 59.31 -24.85 -41.24
CA GLU A 154 58.33 -25.60 -40.44
C GLU A 154 57.54 -24.69 -39.47
N ALA A 155 58.07 -23.51 -39.13
CA ALA A 155 57.37 -22.56 -38.27
C ALA A 155 56.32 -21.77 -39.05
N LYS A 156 55.20 -22.43 -39.35
CA LYS A 156 53.96 -21.71 -39.61
C LYS A 156 53.48 -21.15 -38.28
N LEU A 157 53.07 -19.89 -38.23
CA LEU A 157 52.29 -19.35 -37.11
C LEU A 157 50.88 -19.98 -37.14
N HIS A 158 50.80 -21.30 -37.01
CA HIS A 158 49.56 -22.05 -36.95
C HIS A 158 49.25 -22.25 -35.47
N LYS A 159 48.21 -21.52 -34.99
CA LYS A 159 47.42 -21.78 -33.78
C LYS A 159 48.20 -22.43 -32.63
N LEU A 160 48.51 -21.66 -31.59
CA LEU A 160 48.98 -22.21 -30.31
C LEU A 160 48.04 -23.34 -29.87
N THR A 161 48.49 -24.57 -30.04
CA THR A 161 47.79 -25.79 -29.68
C THR A 161 48.62 -26.40 -28.56
N VAL A 162 48.12 -26.27 -27.35
CA VAL A 162 48.72 -26.85 -26.14
C VAL A 162 47.90 -28.06 -25.73
N ASP A 163 48.52 -29.00 -25.01
CA ASP A 163 47.80 -30.15 -24.44
C ASP A 163 46.69 -29.69 -23.48
N ALA A 164 45.80 -30.58 -23.05
CA ALA A 164 44.72 -30.21 -22.14
C ALA A 164 45.21 -29.77 -20.75
N GLY A 165 46.37 -30.25 -20.29
CA GLY A 165 46.91 -29.91 -18.97
C GLY A 165 46.03 -30.43 -17.83
N SER A 166 46.30 -29.97 -16.61
CA SER A 166 45.53 -30.31 -15.41
C SER A 166 45.64 -29.19 -14.37
N VAL A 167 44.87 -29.29 -13.28
CA VAL A 167 44.96 -28.35 -12.15
C VAL A 167 46.39 -28.29 -11.56
N ALA A 168 47.06 -29.43 -11.43
CA ALA A 168 48.42 -29.52 -10.88
C ALA A 168 49.54 -29.22 -11.91
N GLY A 169 49.17 -29.06 -13.18
CA GLY A 169 50.09 -28.79 -14.28
C GLY A 169 49.34 -28.18 -15.46
N PRO A 170 49.04 -26.88 -15.41
CA PRO A 170 48.31 -26.20 -16.48
C PRO A 170 49.11 -26.19 -17.78
N SER A 171 48.42 -26.21 -18.91
CA SER A 171 49.05 -26.21 -20.23
C SER A 171 49.71 -24.89 -20.59
N VAL A 172 49.22 -23.81 -20.02
CA VAL A 172 49.80 -22.48 -20.11
C VAL A 172 50.07 -22.01 -18.71
N THR A 173 51.33 -22.06 -18.27
CA THR A 173 51.75 -21.55 -16.98
C THR A 173 52.41 -20.17 -17.12
N PHE A 174 52.47 -19.45 -16.00
CA PHE A 174 53.32 -18.27 -15.89
C PHE A 174 54.72 -18.68 -15.46
N ASP A 175 55.74 -17.90 -15.82
CA ASP A 175 57.13 -18.20 -15.48
C ASP A 175 57.30 -18.34 -13.95
N GLY A 176 57.95 -19.43 -13.53
CA GLY A 176 58.11 -19.79 -12.13
C GLY A 176 56.91 -20.44 -11.44
N ALA A 177 55.74 -20.55 -12.08
CA ALA A 177 54.57 -21.25 -11.54
C ALA A 177 54.41 -22.63 -12.18
N THR A 178 54.24 -23.66 -11.34
CA THR A 178 54.02 -25.04 -11.80
C THR A 178 52.54 -25.43 -11.83
N ASP A 179 51.70 -24.72 -11.08
CA ASP A 179 50.32 -25.08 -10.76
C ASP A 179 49.34 -23.88 -10.88
N THR A 180 49.80 -22.79 -11.49
CA THR A 180 48.99 -21.61 -11.81
C THR A 180 49.03 -21.35 -13.31
N GLY A 181 47.86 -21.30 -13.94
CA GLY A 181 47.78 -21.20 -15.40
C GLY A 181 46.43 -21.57 -16.02
N LEU A 182 46.39 -21.71 -17.34
CA LEU A 182 45.22 -22.13 -18.10
C LEU A 182 45.31 -23.61 -18.48
N PHE A 183 44.20 -24.33 -18.36
CA PHE A 183 44.07 -25.73 -18.77
C PHE A 183 42.67 -26.01 -19.31
N LEU A 184 42.50 -27.14 -19.99
CA LEU A 184 41.21 -27.65 -20.43
C LEU A 184 40.76 -28.77 -19.50
N ASP A 185 39.56 -28.64 -18.96
CA ASP A 185 38.94 -29.64 -18.10
C ASP A 185 37.63 -30.11 -18.71
N GLY A 186 37.58 -31.37 -19.19
CA GLY A 186 36.36 -31.93 -19.78
C GLY A 186 35.75 -31.11 -20.94
N GLY A 187 36.53 -30.27 -21.63
CA GLY A 187 36.07 -29.37 -22.69
C GLY A 187 35.73 -27.93 -22.25
N GLN A 188 35.90 -27.59 -20.97
CA GLN A 188 35.82 -26.24 -20.43
C GLN A 188 37.20 -25.59 -20.39
N LEU A 189 37.28 -24.27 -20.58
CA LEU A 189 38.50 -23.51 -20.32
C LEU A 189 38.59 -23.19 -18.83
N ALA A 190 39.61 -23.68 -18.15
CA ALA A 190 39.78 -23.52 -16.71
C ALA A 190 41.06 -22.76 -16.35
N ILE A 191 41.03 -22.10 -15.19
CA ILE A 191 42.16 -21.40 -14.59
C ILE A 191 42.52 -22.14 -13.30
N ALA A 192 43.77 -22.58 -13.18
CA ALA A 192 44.33 -23.05 -11.93
C ALA A 192 45.07 -21.90 -11.24
N VAL A 193 44.96 -21.82 -9.91
CA VAL A 193 45.70 -20.91 -9.04
C VAL A 193 46.21 -21.72 -7.86
N ASP A 194 47.53 -21.78 -7.69
CA ASP A 194 48.21 -22.54 -6.64
C ASP A 194 47.68 -23.98 -6.47
N GLY A 195 47.47 -24.68 -7.60
CA GLY A 195 47.02 -26.08 -7.59
C GLY A 195 45.53 -26.27 -7.27
N VAL A 196 44.73 -25.21 -7.35
CA VAL A 196 43.26 -25.25 -7.22
C VAL A 196 42.63 -24.69 -8.49
N GLN A 197 41.63 -25.39 -9.05
CA GLN A 197 40.80 -24.82 -10.11
C GLN A 197 40.04 -23.63 -9.52
N ALA A 198 40.29 -22.42 -10.02
CA ALA A 198 39.65 -21.22 -9.53
C ALA A 198 38.34 -20.92 -10.27
N ILE A 199 38.39 -21.03 -11.61
CA ILE A 199 37.28 -20.74 -12.51
C ILE A 199 37.28 -21.77 -13.65
N ALA A 200 36.10 -22.21 -14.07
CA ALA A 200 35.89 -22.94 -15.31
C ALA A 200 34.84 -22.24 -16.18
N VAL A 201 35.13 -22.08 -17.48
CA VAL A 201 34.27 -21.45 -18.46
C VAL A 201 33.86 -22.48 -19.50
N GLY A 202 32.59 -22.86 -19.47
CA GLY A 202 31.98 -23.78 -20.41
C GLY A 202 30.88 -23.12 -21.25
N ASN A 203 30.24 -23.93 -22.10
CA ASN A 203 29.07 -23.49 -22.87
C ASN A 203 27.81 -23.25 -22.01
N ALA A 204 27.76 -23.86 -20.82
CA ALA A 204 26.65 -23.74 -19.87
C ALA A 204 26.80 -22.51 -18.95
N GLY A 205 28.00 -21.92 -18.86
CA GLY A 205 28.26 -20.76 -18.02
C GLY A 205 29.69 -20.69 -17.48
N VAL A 206 29.86 -19.85 -16.46
CA VAL A 206 31.10 -19.69 -15.70
C VAL A 206 30.87 -20.28 -14.31
N GLU A 207 31.67 -21.26 -13.93
CA GLU A 207 31.69 -21.86 -12.59
C GLU A 207 32.88 -21.31 -11.80
N SER A 208 32.61 -20.77 -10.61
CA SER A 208 33.65 -20.33 -9.67
C SER A 208 33.79 -21.37 -8.57
N TYR A 209 35.00 -21.89 -8.39
CA TYR A 209 35.34 -22.88 -7.35
C TYR A 209 35.94 -22.22 -6.10
N MET A 210 36.12 -20.90 -6.15
CA MET A 210 36.53 -20.04 -5.03
C MET A 210 35.43 -19.01 -4.71
N PRO A 211 35.40 -18.44 -3.49
CA PRO A 211 34.48 -17.35 -3.17
C PRO A 211 34.69 -16.14 -4.09
N LEU A 212 33.62 -15.69 -4.75
CA LEU A 212 33.64 -14.47 -5.55
C LEU A 212 33.54 -13.24 -4.64
N THR A 213 34.60 -12.44 -4.58
CA THR A 213 34.54 -11.12 -3.93
C THR A 213 33.97 -10.11 -4.92
N VAL A 214 32.81 -9.55 -4.60
CA VAL A 214 32.14 -8.53 -5.42
C VAL A 214 32.49 -7.15 -4.86
N PRO A 215 33.12 -6.25 -5.63
CA PRO A 215 33.50 -4.92 -5.13
C PRO A 215 32.27 -4.13 -4.66
N SER A 216 32.44 -3.26 -3.66
CA SER A 216 31.41 -2.30 -3.32
C SER A 216 31.21 -1.32 -4.47
N THR A 217 30.00 -1.24 -5.01
CA THR A 217 29.63 -0.34 -6.10
C THR A 217 28.32 0.38 -5.79
N SER A 218 27.85 1.22 -6.71
CA SER A 218 26.62 1.99 -6.54
C SER A 218 25.48 1.43 -7.38
N VAL A 219 24.26 1.89 -7.08
CA VAL A 219 23.06 1.68 -7.91
C VAL A 219 23.34 2.07 -9.37
N ALA A 220 24.12 3.12 -9.62
CA ALA A 220 24.44 3.56 -10.98
C ALA A 220 25.31 2.55 -11.74
N ASN A 221 26.13 1.76 -11.05
CA ASN A 221 27.06 0.82 -11.66
C ASN A 221 27.10 -0.50 -10.85
N PRO A 222 26.17 -1.44 -11.09
CA PRO A 222 26.15 -2.69 -10.35
C PRO A 222 27.41 -3.52 -10.61
N ALA A 223 27.87 -4.19 -9.56
CA ALA A 223 29.12 -4.95 -9.57
C ALA A 223 28.98 -6.25 -10.36
N LEU A 224 27.84 -6.92 -10.25
CA LEU A 224 27.45 -8.01 -11.15
C LEU A 224 26.35 -7.52 -12.10
N LYS A 225 26.63 -7.46 -13.40
CA LYS A 225 25.68 -7.01 -14.44
C LYS A 225 25.00 -8.21 -15.10
N LEU A 226 23.68 -8.18 -15.17
CA LEU A 226 22.89 -9.09 -16.01
C LEU A 226 22.61 -8.41 -17.36
N SER A 227 22.43 -9.19 -18.42
CA SER A 227 22.20 -8.65 -19.78
C SER A 227 20.86 -7.91 -19.86
N GLY A 228 20.86 -6.72 -20.47
CA GLY A 228 19.73 -5.79 -20.46
C GLY A 228 19.93 -4.63 -19.47
N ALA A 229 19.30 -3.48 -19.75
CA ALA A 229 19.56 -2.19 -19.09
C ALA A 229 19.83 -2.30 -17.58
N SER A 230 21.00 -1.82 -17.14
CA SER A 230 21.34 -1.47 -15.75
C SER A 230 20.83 -2.44 -14.65
N THR A 231 20.76 -3.74 -14.94
CA THR A 231 20.23 -4.78 -14.04
C THR A 231 21.38 -5.53 -13.39
N GLY A 232 21.33 -5.78 -12.08
CA GLY A 232 22.44 -6.40 -11.39
C GLY A 232 22.39 -6.36 -9.87
N ILE A 233 23.44 -6.91 -9.27
CA ILE A 233 23.68 -6.87 -7.82
C ILE A 233 24.72 -5.79 -7.54
N TYR A 234 24.48 -4.98 -6.52
CA TYR A 234 25.42 -3.97 -6.05
C TYR A 234 25.48 -3.99 -4.52
N GLY A 235 26.53 -3.42 -3.95
CA GLY A 235 26.67 -3.30 -2.50
C GLY A 235 27.47 -2.06 -2.11
N SER A 236 27.08 -1.44 -1.00
CA SER A 236 27.82 -0.33 -0.38
C SER A 236 28.30 -0.76 1.02
N ALA A 237 28.92 0.16 1.77
CA ALA A 237 29.31 -0.11 3.16
C ALA A 237 28.13 -0.46 4.08
N THR A 238 26.89 -0.12 3.70
CA THR A 238 25.71 -0.24 4.59
C THR A 238 24.58 -1.08 4.02
N LEU A 239 24.72 -1.57 2.79
CA LEU A 239 23.60 -2.13 2.01
C LEU A 239 24.09 -3.13 0.96
N MET A 240 23.31 -4.18 0.71
CA MET A 240 23.34 -4.96 -0.53
C MET A 240 22.02 -4.78 -1.28
N GLY A 241 22.05 -4.64 -2.60
CA GLY A 241 20.83 -4.34 -3.36
C GLY A 241 20.73 -5.06 -4.70
N LEU A 242 19.48 -5.19 -5.15
CA LEU A 242 19.12 -5.69 -6.47
C LEU A 242 18.52 -4.56 -7.30
N LYS A 243 19.14 -4.32 -8.45
CA LYS A 243 18.66 -3.35 -9.42
C LYS A 243 18.06 -4.07 -10.61
N VAL A 244 16.87 -3.66 -11.04
CA VAL A 244 16.17 -4.23 -12.20
C VAL A 244 15.73 -3.10 -13.12
N ASN A 245 16.18 -3.14 -14.38
CA ASN A 245 15.82 -2.16 -15.42
C ASN A 245 15.97 -0.70 -14.97
N SER A 246 17.12 -0.36 -14.36
CA SER A 246 17.37 0.99 -13.80
C SER A 246 16.61 1.35 -12.52
N VAL A 247 15.74 0.47 -12.01
CA VAL A 247 14.99 0.66 -10.76
C VAL A 247 15.65 -0.09 -9.61
N ASP A 248 15.81 0.60 -8.50
CA ASP A 248 16.33 0.03 -7.26
C ASP A 248 15.24 -0.77 -6.56
N SER A 249 15.27 -2.09 -6.69
CA SER A 249 14.08 -2.92 -6.44
C SER A 249 14.08 -3.59 -5.06
N LEU A 250 15.26 -3.83 -4.50
CA LEU A 250 15.42 -4.47 -3.21
C LEU A 250 16.69 -4.00 -2.51
N HIS A 251 16.56 -3.71 -1.23
CA HIS A 251 17.63 -3.31 -0.34
C HIS A 251 17.71 -4.26 0.86
N VAL A 252 18.85 -4.86 1.11
CA VAL A 252 19.17 -5.55 2.37
C VAL A 252 20.17 -4.68 3.14
N THR A 253 19.70 -4.04 4.20
CA THR A 253 20.52 -3.24 5.12
C THR A 253 20.94 -4.05 6.34
N SER A 254 21.87 -3.53 7.15
CA SER A 254 22.21 -4.11 8.46
C SER A 254 21.03 -4.12 9.44
N THR A 255 19.96 -3.39 9.16
CA THR A 255 18.78 -3.25 10.03
C THR A 255 17.53 -3.96 9.50
N GLY A 256 17.50 -4.37 8.24
CA GLY A 256 16.30 -4.96 7.64
C GLY A 256 16.26 -4.96 6.11
N LEU A 257 15.12 -5.39 5.56
CA LEU A 257 14.84 -5.43 4.12
C LEU A 257 14.02 -4.20 3.72
N ASP A 258 14.43 -3.44 2.71
CA ASP A 258 13.63 -2.37 2.11
C ASP A 258 13.19 -2.78 0.70
N LEU A 259 11.87 -2.84 0.49
CA LEU A 259 11.19 -3.22 -0.74
C LEU A 259 10.54 -1.98 -1.35
N ASN A 260 11.32 -1.11 -2.02
CA ASN A 260 10.82 0.12 -2.64
C ASN A 260 10.04 1.05 -1.66
N GLY A 261 10.57 1.30 -0.46
CA GLY A 261 9.95 2.19 0.54
C GLY A 261 9.12 1.45 1.59
N HIS A 262 9.04 0.13 1.53
CA HIS A 262 8.49 -0.72 2.57
C HIS A 262 9.63 -1.37 3.36
N THR A 263 9.88 -0.88 4.58
CA THR A 263 10.97 -1.40 5.42
C THR A 263 10.47 -2.52 6.33
N VAL A 264 11.07 -3.69 6.20
CA VAL A 264 10.92 -4.83 7.10
C VAL A 264 12.10 -4.86 8.06
N THR A 265 11.91 -4.32 9.26
CA THR A 265 12.93 -4.25 10.32
C THR A 265 12.53 -5.20 11.44
N ASN A 266 13.38 -6.19 11.74
CA ASN A 266 13.20 -7.10 12.89
C ASN A 266 11.78 -7.71 13.01
N GLY A 267 11.23 -8.21 11.90
CA GLY A 267 9.89 -8.84 11.85
C GLY A 267 8.70 -7.86 11.81
N THR A 268 8.95 -6.54 11.83
CA THR A 268 7.91 -5.51 11.66
C THR A 268 7.92 -4.96 10.24
N ILE A 269 6.73 -4.74 9.66
CA ILE A 269 6.57 -4.09 8.36
C ILE A 269 6.17 -2.63 8.62
N SER A 270 7.05 -1.70 8.28
CA SER A 270 6.78 -0.26 8.34
C SER A 270 6.28 0.23 6.98
N LEU A 271 5.05 0.74 6.95
CA LEU A 271 4.43 1.33 5.77
C LEU A 271 4.35 2.86 5.94
N PRO A 272 4.42 3.66 4.86
CA PRO A 272 4.12 5.09 4.94
C PRO A 272 2.69 5.34 5.45
N ALA A 273 2.36 6.56 5.89
CA ALA A 273 1.06 6.84 6.54
C ALA A 273 -0.17 6.63 5.63
N GLY A 274 -0.07 6.92 4.33
CA GLY A 274 -1.19 6.76 3.39
C GLY A 274 -2.37 7.71 3.65
N SER A 275 -3.45 7.55 2.88
CA SER A 275 -4.71 8.29 3.04
C SER A 275 -5.91 7.44 2.64
N ALA A 276 -7.13 7.93 2.85
CA ALA A 276 -8.33 7.19 2.43
C ALA A 276 -8.36 6.94 0.90
N GLY A 277 -7.88 7.91 0.10
CA GLY A 277 -7.78 7.80 -1.36
C GLY A 277 -6.57 7.03 -1.88
N SER A 278 -5.55 6.82 -1.03
CA SER A 278 -4.34 6.06 -1.36
C SER A 278 -3.81 5.38 -0.10
N PRO A 279 -4.40 4.23 0.29
CA PRO A 279 -4.01 3.53 1.50
C PRO A 279 -2.63 2.89 1.38
N SER A 280 -1.92 2.77 2.50
CA SER A 280 -0.56 2.21 2.55
C SER A 280 -0.53 0.72 2.27
N TYR A 281 -1.61 0.01 2.62
CA TYR A 281 -1.86 -1.36 2.24
C TYR A 281 -3.13 -1.39 1.41
N THR A 282 -3.01 -1.66 0.11
CA THR A 282 -4.12 -1.63 -0.84
C THR A 282 -4.09 -2.82 -1.79
N PHE A 283 -5.15 -3.02 -2.56
CA PHE A 283 -5.26 -4.11 -3.53
C PHE A 283 -4.92 -3.60 -4.94
N SER A 284 -4.31 -4.45 -5.76
CA SER A 284 -3.84 -4.09 -7.10
C SER A 284 -4.94 -3.56 -8.03
N THR A 285 -6.18 -4.00 -7.84
CA THR A 285 -7.34 -3.60 -8.65
C THR A 285 -8.15 -2.45 -8.05
N THR A 286 -7.93 -2.12 -6.77
CA THR A 286 -8.70 -1.09 -6.04
C THR A 286 -7.78 -0.29 -5.12
N THR A 287 -7.01 0.61 -5.72
CA THR A 287 -5.98 1.42 -5.04
C THR A 287 -6.50 2.42 -4.01
N ASN A 288 -7.82 2.52 -3.86
CA ASN A 288 -8.51 3.39 -2.90
C ASN A 288 -9.22 2.61 -1.78
N THR A 289 -8.97 1.30 -1.69
CA THR A 289 -9.51 0.41 -0.66
C THR A 289 -8.35 -0.24 0.07
N GLY A 290 -8.35 -0.19 1.40
CA GLY A 290 -7.18 -0.65 2.15
C GLY A 290 -7.08 -0.16 3.59
N ILE A 291 -5.87 -0.32 4.15
CA ILE A 291 -5.51 0.10 5.50
C ILE A 291 -4.43 1.19 5.40
N TYR A 292 -4.58 2.23 6.22
CA TYR A 292 -3.63 3.34 6.28
C TYR A 292 -3.57 3.90 7.70
N SER A 293 -2.56 4.71 7.99
CA SER A 293 -2.47 5.48 9.23
C SER A 293 -3.09 6.86 9.03
N GLY A 294 -4.22 7.13 9.67
CA GLY A 294 -4.90 8.44 9.62
C GLY A 294 -4.20 9.55 10.41
N GLY A 295 -3.08 9.25 11.06
CA GLY A 295 -2.35 10.12 11.97
C GLY A 295 -1.64 9.30 13.05
N ALA A 296 -0.92 9.98 13.94
CA ALA A 296 -0.22 9.31 15.04
C ALA A 296 -1.20 8.51 15.92
N GLY A 297 -0.93 7.22 16.13
CA GLY A 297 -1.76 6.34 16.95
C GLY A 297 -3.09 5.91 16.31
N LEU A 298 -3.29 6.15 15.01
CA LEU A 298 -4.50 5.79 14.28
C LEU A 298 -4.25 4.69 13.25
N VAL A 299 -5.15 3.72 13.19
CA VAL A 299 -5.26 2.72 12.11
C VAL A 299 -6.62 2.88 11.46
N SER A 300 -6.64 3.26 10.20
CA SER A 300 -7.84 3.61 9.46
C SER A 300 -8.06 2.64 8.30
N ILE A 301 -9.31 2.27 8.05
CA ILE A 301 -9.72 1.41 6.94
C ILE A 301 -10.53 2.26 5.96
N SER A 302 -10.18 2.21 4.68
CA SER A 302 -10.94 2.85 3.61
C SER A 302 -11.53 1.85 2.63
N SER A 303 -12.64 2.25 2.03
CA SER A 303 -13.24 1.57 0.89
C SER A 303 -13.76 2.61 -0.11
N GLY A 304 -13.37 2.47 -1.37
CA GLY A 304 -13.74 3.40 -2.43
C GLY A 304 -13.28 4.84 -2.17
N GLY A 305 -12.14 5.04 -1.52
CA GLY A 305 -11.58 6.37 -1.22
C GLY A 305 -12.12 7.03 0.05
N THR A 306 -13.04 6.38 0.78
CA THR A 306 -13.69 6.94 1.98
C THR A 306 -13.28 6.19 3.24
N LYS A 307 -12.95 6.91 4.33
CA LYS A 307 -12.69 6.30 5.64
C LYS A 307 -13.97 5.64 6.19
N ARG A 308 -13.93 4.34 6.45
CA ARG A 308 -15.06 3.54 6.96
C ARG A 308 -14.89 3.15 8.42
N ALA A 309 -13.67 2.93 8.87
CA ALA A 309 -13.37 2.62 10.25
C ALA A 309 -12.05 3.25 10.68
N GLU A 310 -11.92 3.57 11.97
CA GLU A 310 -10.70 4.07 12.58
C GLU A 310 -10.57 3.53 14.00
N VAL A 311 -9.46 2.85 14.24
CA VAL A 311 -9.03 2.43 15.56
C VAL A 311 -8.08 3.50 16.12
N SER A 312 -8.35 3.96 17.32
CA SER A 312 -7.53 4.91 18.07
C SER A 312 -7.26 4.38 19.48
N GLY A 313 -6.47 5.11 20.27
CA GLY A 313 -6.29 4.82 21.70
C GLY A 313 -7.57 4.92 22.54
N THR A 314 -8.64 5.52 22.01
CA THR A 314 -9.93 5.68 22.71
C THR A 314 -11.01 4.69 22.23
N GLY A 315 -10.77 3.92 21.16
CA GLY A 315 -11.69 2.89 20.70
C GLY A 315 -11.79 2.79 19.18
N LEU A 316 -12.96 2.35 18.69
CA LEU A 316 -13.27 2.16 17.28
C LEU A 316 -14.37 3.15 16.85
N ALA A 317 -14.08 3.98 15.86
CA ALA A 317 -15.07 4.81 15.17
C ALA A 317 -15.42 4.16 13.81
N VAL A 318 -16.72 4.02 13.51
CA VAL A 318 -17.21 3.49 12.22
C VAL A 318 -18.05 4.55 11.52
N THR A 319 -17.68 4.90 10.29
CA THR A 319 -18.42 5.84 9.42
C THR A 319 -19.35 5.05 8.52
N GLY A 320 -20.54 4.73 9.03
CA GLY A 320 -21.57 3.98 8.32
C GLY A 320 -22.45 3.13 9.24
N THR A 321 -23.25 2.24 8.65
CA THR A 321 -24.06 1.26 9.37
C THR A 321 -23.23 0.04 9.74
N ILE A 322 -23.29 -0.38 11.01
CA ILE A 322 -22.78 -1.70 11.42
C ILE A 322 -23.91 -2.71 11.19
N THR A 323 -23.83 -3.47 10.10
CA THR A 323 -24.77 -4.55 9.81
C THR A 323 -24.15 -5.87 10.27
N GLY A 324 -24.79 -6.55 11.23
CA GLY A 324 -24.39 -7.91 11.61
C GLY A 324 -24.72 -8.88 10.48
N SER A 325 -23.71 -9.51 9.88
CA SER A 325 -23.91 -10.80 9.23
C SER A 325 -24.02 -11.89 10.31
N SER A 326 -24.40 -13.12 9.96
CA SER A 326 -24.56 -14.25 10.88
C SER A 326 -23.37 -14.52 11.83
N SER A 327 -22.20 -13.90 11.59
CA SER A 327 -20.99 -14.00 12.41
C SER A 327 -20.87 -12.92 13.51
N ILE A 328 -21.60 -11.80 13.44
CA ILE A 328 -21.75 -10.86 14.56
C ILE A 328 -23.00 -11.27 15.33
N SER A 329 -22.89 -12.36 16.09
CA SER A 329 -24.04 -12.95 16.79
C SER A 329 -24.58 -12.04 17.91
N THR A 330 -23.73 -11.23 18.54
CA THR A 330 -24.11 -10.32 19.63
C THR A 330 -23.11 -9.16 19.71
N VAL A 331 -23.60 -7.92 19.84
CA VAL A 331 -22.79 -6.77 20.25
C VAL A 331 -22.88 -6.68 21.78
N LEU A 332 -21.82 -7.06 22.49
CA LEU A 332 -21.75 -6.96 23.94
C LEU A 332 -21.26 -5.56 24.33
N VAL A 333 -22.10 -4.80 25.01
CA VAL A 333 -21.76 -3.50 25.61
C VAL A 333 -21.75 -3.63 27.13
N ALA A 334 -20.98 -2.79 27.82
CA ALA A 334 -21.00 -2.73 29.28
C ALA A 334 -22.41 -2.38 29.80
N ASN A 335 -22.72 -2.62 31.07
CA ASN A 335 -24.08 -2.35 31.58
C ASN A 335 -24.47 -0.87 31.48
N GLY A 336 -23.52 0.07 31.57
CA GLY A 336 -23.81 1.51 31.62
C GLY A 336 -24.57 1.92 32.89
N SER A 337 -24.86 3.21 33.00
CA SER A 337 -25.68 3.81 34.06
C SER A 337 -26.57 4.91 33.49
N VAL A 338 -27.44 5.48 34.32
CA VAL A 338 -28.29 6.61 33.93
C VAL A 338 -27.50 7.85 33.52
N SER A 339 -26.30 8.06 34.09
CA SER A 339 -25.42 9.19 33.76
C SER A 339 -24.33 8.86 32.74
N ALA A 340 -24.19 7.57 32.40
CA ALA A 340 -23.22 7.07 31.42
C ALA A 340 -23.78 5.82 30.70
N PRO A 341 -24.69 5.99 29.74
CA PRO A 341 -25.27 4.89 29.01
C PRO A 341 -24.21 4.13 28.20
N SER A 342 -24.44 2.83 28.01
CA SER A 342 -23.52 1.94 27.28
C SER A 342 -23.54 2.13 25.77
N VAL A 343 -24.65 2.64 25.25
CA VAL A 343 -24.81 3.17 23.90
C VAL A 343 -25.30 4.59 24.09
N ALA A 344 -24.49 5.58 23.75
CA ALA A 344 -24.81 7.00 23.94
C ALA A 344 -24.55 7.81 22.67
N PHE A 345 -25.13 9.01 22.60
CA PHE A 345 -24.88 9.95 21.52
C PHE A 345 -23.67 10.83 21.85
N THR A 346 -22.86 11.17 20.83
CA THR A 346 -21.63 11.95 21.02
C THR A 346 -21.91 13.38 21.51
N SER A 347 -23.06 13.96 21.17
CA SER A 347 -23.48 15.30 21.61
C SER A 347 -24.24 15.29 22.94
N GLU A 348 -24.77 14.14 23.36
CA GLU A 348 -25.68 14.03 24.52
C GLU A 348 -25.36 12.74 25.30
N THR A 349 -24.26 12.75 26.02
CA THR A 349 -23.69 11.56 26.68
C THR A 349 -24.53 11.01 27.84
N GLY A 350 -25.57 11.72 28.27
CA GLY A 350 -26.53 11.24 29.28
C GLY A 350 -27.74 10.50 28.67
N LEU A 351 -27.93 10.54 27.34
CA LEU A 351 -29.02 9.86 26.65
C LEU A 351 -28.50 8.61 25.94
N GLY A 352 -29.27 7.52 26.01
CA GLY A 352 -28.80 6.26 25.45
C GLY A 352 -29.49 5.01 25.96
N LEU A 353 -28.84 3.87 25.75
CA LEU A 353 -29.25 2.56 26.25
C LEU A 353 -28.29 2.10 27.34
N TYR A 354 -28.84 1.70 28.48
CA TYR A 354 -28.10 1.00 29.54
C TYR A 354 -28.94 -0.13 30.10
N ARG A 355 -28.28 -1.10 30.74
CA ARG A 355 -28.96 -2.18 31.46
C ARG A 355 -29.27 -1.75 32.88
N TRP A 356 -30.55 -1.71 33.22
CA TRP A 356 -31.00 -1.56 34.61
C TRP A 356 -31.27 -2.95 35.17
N THR A 357 -30.46 -3.40 36.13
CA THR A 357 -30.56 -4.69 36.84
C THR A 357 -30.70 -5.91 35.91
N THR A 358 -31.93 -6.24 35.48
CA THR A 358 -32.25 -7.39 34.60
C THR A 358 -32.79 -7.00 33.22
N GLY A 359 -33.02 -5.72 32.94
CA GLY A 359 -33.61 -5.21 31.69
C GLY A 359 -32.75 -4.19 30.93
N VAL A 360 -33.29 -3.67 29.83
CA VAL A 360 -32.70 -2.58 29.03
C VAL A 360 -33.59 -1.35 29.20
N THR A 361 -33.00 -0.24 29.63
CA THR A 361 -33.68 1.05 29.78
C THR A 361 -33.13 2.00 28.72
N ALA A 362 -34.02 2.73 28.05
CA ALA A 362 -33.67 3.84 27.16
C ALA A 362 -33.94 5.17 27.87
N THR A 363 -32.97 6.07 27.91
CA THR A 363 -33.17 7.47 28.30
C THR A 363 -33.32 8.32 27.04
N GLY A 364 -34.56 8.72 26.72
CA GLY A 364 -34.88 9.54 25.54
C GLY A 364 -36.28 9.28 24.97
N THR A 365 -36.62 9.96 23.88
CA THR A 365 -37.88 9.75 23.14
C THR A 365 -37.83 8.41 22.40
N VAL A 366 -38.64 7.44 22.81
CA VAL A 366 -38.84 6.20 22.05
C VAL A 366 -39.79 6.49 20.88
N GLY A 367 -39.24 6.70 19.69
CA GLY A 367 -40.03 6.94 18.48
C GLY A 367 -40.74 5.67 18.02
N GLY A 368 -42.07 5.62 18.18
CA GLY A 368 -42.93 4.55 17.67
C GLY A 368 -44.32 4.58 18.31
N ASN A 369 -45.33 4.05 17.61
CA ASN A 369 -46.72 4.05 18.09
C ASN A 369 -46.94 3.18 19.35
N GLN A 370 -45.96 2.40 19.79
CA GLN A 370 -46.12 1.45 20.89
C GLN A 370 -44.82 1.26 21.68
N VAL A 371 -44.86 1.57 22.98
CA VAL A 371 -43.85 1.16 23.97
C VAL A 371 -44.41 -0.06 24.70
N ARG A 372 -43.76 -1.23 24.54
CA ARG A 372 -44.14 -2.47 25.24
C ARG A 372 -43.13 -2.74 26.36
N ALA A 373 -43.59 -2.75 27.61
CA ALA A 373 -42.83 -3.29 28.72
C ALA A 373 -43.18 -4.78 28.89
N SER A 374 -42.19 -5.64 29.18
CA SER A 374 -42.43 -7.04 29.55
C SER A 374 -42.93 -7.19 30.99
N THR A 375 -42.82 -6.11 31.77
CA THR A 375 -43.27 -5.96 33.16
C THR A 375 -44.13 -4.69 33.28
N ALA A 376 -44.17 -4.05 34.46
CA ALA A 376 -44.86 -2.78 34.67
C ALA A 376 -44.22 -1.62 33.88
N PHE A 377 -45.06 -0.65 33.49
CA PHE A 377 -44.64 0.67 33.06
C PHE A 377 -44.60 1.58 34.29
N GLU A 378 -43.40 2.00 34.70
CA GLU A 378 -43.21 2.90 35.85
C GLU A 378 -43.03 4.34 35.36
N ALA A 379 -43.91 5.23 35.79
CA ALA A 379 -43.82 6.67 35.55
C ALA A 379 -43.43 7.38 36.86
N ALA A 380 -42.83 8.57 36.76
CA ALA A 380 -42.63 9.41 37.94
C ALA A 380 -43.97 9.78 38.60
N ASP A 381 -43.98 10.29 39.84
CA ASP A 381 -45.22 10.64 40.54
C ASP A 381 -46.04 11.70 39.78
N GLY A 382 -45.36 12.72 39.25
CA GLY A 382 -46.00 13.85 38.56
C GLY A 382 -46.79 14.76 39.51
N SER A 383 -47.51 15.72 38.93
CA SER A 383 -48.42 16.62 39.66
C SER A 383 -49.59 17.03 38.77
N ALA A 384 -50.59 17.73 39.32
CA ALA A 384 -51.68 18.26 38.51
C ALA A 384 -51.20 19.18 37.37
N ALA A 385 -50.15 19.99 37.63
CA ALA A 385 -49.55 20.90 36.66
C ALA A 385 -48.55 20.24 35.68
N ALA A 386 -48.08 19.03 36.01
CA ALA A 386 -47.13 18.28 35.21
C ALA A 386 -47.35 16.77 35.44
N PRO A 387 -48.42 16.18 34.87
CA PRO A 387 -48.70 14.77 34.99
C PRO A 387 -47.60 13.91 34.37
N SER A 388 -47.38 12.71 34.91
CA SER A 388 -46.30 11.84 34.48
C SER A 388 -46.60 11.05 33.22
N ILE A 389 -47.89 10.83 32.93
CA ILE A 389 -48.38 10.40 31.63
C ILE A 389 -49.11 11.60 31.03
N THR A 390 -48.48 12.27 30.06
CA THR A 390 -48.99 13.52 29.46
C THR A 390 -48.88 13.50 27.95
N PHE A 391 -49.51 14.47 27.30
CA PHE A 391 -49.40 14.69 25.85
C PHE A 391 -48.31 15.72 25.54
N THR A 392 -47.66 15.58 24.38
CA THR A 392 -46.53 16.46 23.99
C THR A 392 -46.96 17.89 23.71
N SER A 393 -48.20 18.11 23.24
CA SER A 393 -48.76 19.43 22.97
C SER A 393 -49.37 20.11 24.20
N GLU A 394 -49.78 19.32 25.20
CA GLU A 394 -50.52 19.76 26.38
C GLU A 394 -49.96 19.01 27.58
N ASN A 395 -48.93 19.60 28.20
CA ASN A 395 -48.15 18.98 29.27
C ASN A 395 -48.82 19.05 30.65
N ASP A 396 -50.05 19.56 30.72
CA ASP A 396 -50.88 19.78 31.90
C ASP A 396 -52.18 18.96 31.87
N ILE A 397 -52.24 17.97 30.95
CA ILE A 397 -53.33 17.02 30.76
C ILE A 397 -52.78 15.60 30.88
N GLY A 398 -53.29 14.82 31.83
CA GLY A 398 -52.75 13.48 32.01
C GLY A 398 -53.14 12.74 33.26
N LEU A 399 -52.39 11.67 33.53
CA LEU A 399 -52.47 10.86 34.75
C LEU A 399 -51.24 11.13 35.62
N TYR A 400 -51.45 11.20 36.93
CA TYR A 400 -50.38 11.34 37.92
C TYR A 400 -50.76 10.66 39.23
N HIS A 401 -49.75 10.33 40.02
CA HIS A 401 -49.88 9.77 41.37
C HIS A 401 -49.91 10.95 42.36
N SER A 402 -51.08 11.21 42.97
CA SER A 402 -51.28 12.40 43.83
C SER A 402 -50.77 12.22 45.26
N ALA A 403 -50.81 10.98 45.74
CA ALA A 403 -50.32 10.52 47.02
C ALA A 403 -50.29 8.98 46.98
N THR A 404 -49.74 8.33 48.01
CA THR A 404 -49.72 6.87 48.16
C THR A 404 -51.11 6.26 47.96
N ASP A 405 -51.19 5.21 47.13
CA ASP A 405 -52.43 4.49 46.80
C ASP A 405 -53.51 5.35 46.11
N GLU A 406 -53.10 6.42 45.41
CA GLU A 406 -54.01 7.29 44.66
C GLU A 406 -53.57 7.49 43.20
N ILE A 407 -54.53 7.43 42.28
CA ILE A 407 -54.35 7.89 40.91
C ILE A 407 -55.29 9.06 40.61
N SER A 408 -54.75 10.06 39.92
CA SER A 408 -55.46 11.30 39.62
C SER A 408 -55.38 11.65 38.14
N VAL A 409 -56.45 12.28 37.67
CA VAL A 409 -56.54 12.85 36.31
C VAL A 409 -56.47 14.36 36.42
N SER A 410 -55.62 15.01 35.62
CA SER A 410 -55.58 16.47 35.50
C SER A 410 -55.96 16.96 34.10
N THR A 411 -56.55 18.16 34.07
CA THR A 411 -56.69 18.96 32.85
C THR A 411 -56.51 20.43 33.18
N GLY A 412 -55.75 21.17 32.35
CA GLY A 412 -55.48 22.59 32.59
C GLY A 412 -54.69 22.84 33.87
N GLY A 413 -53.84 21.88 34.28
CA GLY A 413 -53.04 21.97 35.50
C GLY A 413 -53.77 21.68 36.82
N ALA A 414 -55.06 21.30 36.79
CA ALA A 414 -55.88 21.08 37.97
C ALA A 414 -56.37 19.63 38.08
N GLN A 415 -56.45 19.08 39.30
CA GLN A 415 -57.02 17.77 39.58
C GLN A 415 -58.52 17.76 39.25
N ARG A 416 -58.97 16.79 38.46
CA ARG A 416 -60.38 16.65 38.05
C ARG A 416 -61.03 15.40 38.63
N LEU A 417 -60.28 14.31 38.73
CA LEU A 417 -60.71 13.05 39.29
C LEU A 417 -59.58 12.51 40.17
N ARG A 418 -59.94 11.93 41.31
CA ARG A 418 -59.06 11.14 42.17
C ARG A 418 -59.71 9.82 42.48
N VAL A 419 -58.94 8.74 42.39
CA VAL A 419 -59.33 7.41 42.83
C VAL A 419 -58.34 6.96 43.88
N SER A 420 -58.82 6.63 45.08
CA SER A 420 -58.04 6.02 46.15
C SER A 420 -58.60 4.66 46.55
N ASN A 421 -57.94 4.00 47.50
CA ASN A 421 -58.44 2.76 48.12
C ASN A 421 -59.81 2.90 48.82
N SER A 422 -60.26 4.13 49.09
CA SER A 422 -61.45 4.40 49.91
C SER A 422 -62.51 5.21 49.18
N VAL A 423 -62.12 6.12 48.27
CA VAL A 423 -63.05 7.05 47.63
C VAL A 423 -62.63 7.36 46.18
N THR A 424 -63.63 7.42 45.30
CA THR A 424 -63.51 8.13 44.01
C THR A 424 -64.10 9.53 44.15
N GLN A 425 -63.29 10.57 44.01
CA GLN A 425 -63.69 11.96 44.15
C GLN A 425 -63.59 12.71 42.82
N VAL A 426 -64.68 13.37 42.44
CA VAL A 426 -64.72 14.28 41.29
C VAL A 426 -64.54 15.71 41.80
N TYR A 427 -63.44 16.35 41.44
CA TYR A 427 -63.13 17.76 41.79
C TYR A 427 -63.71 18.76 40.79
N ASN A 428 -64.58 18.28 39.91
CA ASN A 428 -65.32 19.05 38.91
C ASN A 428 -66.80 18.64 38.97
N THR A 429 -67.65 19.30 38.17
CA THR A 429 -69.06 18.91 38.05
C THR A 429 -69.16 17.53 37.39
N LEU A 430 -69.70 16.54 38.12
CA LEU A 430 -70.10 15.26 37.52
C LEU A 430 -71.42 15.46 36.77
N ARG A 431 -71.34 15.51 35.44
CA ARG A 431 -72.53 15.59 34.59
C ARG A 431 -73.06 14.17 34.35
N VAL A 432 -74.22 13.88 34.91
CA VAL A 432 -74.96 12.64 34.67
C VAL A 432 -75.90 12.85 33.46
N PRO A 433 -75.96 11.95 32.46
CA PRO A 433 -76.84 12.09 31.31
C PRO A 433 -78.32 12.23 31.70
N THR A 434 -79.05 13.10 30.99
CA THR A 434 -80.51 13.20 31.10
C THR A 434 -81.12 11.98 30.40
N GLY A 435 -81.66 11.03 31.17
CA GLY A 435 -82.23 9.79 30.65
C GLY A 435 -81.83 8.58 31.47
N GLY A 436 -82.64 8.28 32.49
CA GLY A 436 -82.57 7.06 33.28
C GLY A 436 -83.97 6.71 33.78
N SER A 437 -84.20 5.45 34.11
CA SER A 437 -85.47 4.94 34.66
C SER A 437 -85.21 4.32 36.04
N ALA A 438 -86.27 4.05 36.80
CA ALA A 438 -86.18 3.27 38.03
C ALA A 438 -85.53 1.89 37.80
N THR A 439 -85.61 1.33 36.59
CA THR A 439 -84.97 0.05 36.21
C THR A 439 -83.60 0.20 35.56
N ALA A 440 -83.16 1.43 35.28
CA ALA A 440 -81.88 1.75 34.64
C ALA A 440 -81.47 3.19 35.00
N PRO A 441 -81.03 3.44 36.24
CA PRO A 441 -80.73 4.78 36.71
C PRO A 441 -79.46 5.32 36.04
N ALA A 442 -79.39 6.64 35.90
CA ALA A 442 -78.26 7.30 35.25
C ALA A 442 -77.00 7.32 36.14
N LEU A 443 -77.17 7.23 37.46
CA LEU A 443 -76.14 6.82 38.41
C LEU A 443 -76.65 5.60 39.20
N LEU A 444 -76.02 4.44 39.02
CA LEU A 444 -76.38 3.20 39.67
C LEU A 444 -75.72 3.10 41.06
N PHE A 445 -76.51 2.71 42.06
CA PHE A 445 -76.07 2.17 43.33
C PHE A 445 -76.34 0.66 43.28
N ASP A 446 -75.27 -0.12 43.09
CA ASP A 446 -75.33 -1.57 43.03
C ASP A 446 -74.80 -2.16 44.35
N ASP A 447 -75.59 -3.00 44.99
CA ASP A 447 -75.19 -3.77 46.17
C ASP A 447 -74.69 -5.18 45.81
N GLY A 448 -74.63 -5.51 44.52
CA GLY A 448 -74.25 -6.82 44.01
C GLY A 448 -75.34 -7.89 44.15
N ALA A 449 -76.51 -7.55 44.70
CA ALA A 449 -77.64 -8.47 44.87
C ALA A 449 -78.64 -8.44 43.70
N GLY A 450 -78.35 -7.67 42.64
CA GLY A 450 -79.21 -7.53 41.46
C GLY A 450 -80.38 -6.57 41.64
N THR A 451 -80.45 -5.86 42.78
CA THR A 451 -81.41 -4.79 43.06
C THR A 451 -80.90 -3.46 42.51
N VAL A 452 -81.58 -2.92 41.48
CA VAL A 452 -81.20 -1.65 40.87
C VAL A 452 -81.73 -0.48 41.71
N SER A 453 -80.84 0.20 42.43
CA SER A 453 -81.10 1.50 43.08
C SER A 453 -80.24 2.58 42.42
N GLY A 454 -80.63 3.84 42.44
CA GLY A 454 -79.81 4.88 41.80
C GLY A 454 -80.47 6.25 41.67
N ILE A 455 -79.73 7.18 41.10
CA ILE A 455 -80.22 8.53 40.76
C ILE A 455 -80.60 8.55 39.29
N TYR A 456 -81.84 8.94 39.00
CA TYR A 456 -82.37 9.12 37.66
C TYR A 456 -83.27 10.34 37.62
N GLN A 457 -83.38 10.97 36.45
CA GLN A 457 -84.26 12.11 36.24
C GLN A 457 -85.56 11.63 35.59
N THR A 458 -86.70 11.89 36.22
CA THR A 458 -88.02 11.41 35.76
C THR A 458 -88.68 12.30 34.71
N ASP A 459 -88.33 13.58 34.60
CA ASP A 459 -88.79 14.46 33.52
C ASP A 459 -88.06 15.81 33.51
N LEU A 460 -88.02 16.46 32.35
CA LEU A 460 -87.13 17.58 32.01
C LEU A 460 -87.61 18.98 32.45
N ALA A 461 -88.62 19.11 33.33
CA ALA A 461 -89.34 20.39 33.47
C ALA A 461 -89.83 20.79 34.87
N VAL A 462 -89.18 20.38 35.96
CA VAL A 462 -89.54 20.90 37.29
C VAL A 462 -88.30 21.41 38.02
N THR A 463 -88.35 22.66 38.44
CA THR A 463 -87.40 23.32 39.33
C THR A 463 -87.43 22.59 40.68
N ASP A 464 -86.66 21.52 40.81
CA ASP A 464 -86.63 20.69 42.00
C ASP A 464 -85.85 21.42 43.10
N THR A 465 -86.58 22.24 43.85
CA THR A 465 -86.15 22.66 45.17
C THR A 465 -86.31 21.43 46.06
N LEU A 466 -85.21 20.87 46.56
CA LEU A 466 -85.22 19.72 47.47
C LEU A 466 -85.91 20.11 48.78
N SER A 467 -87.24 20.14 48.79
CA SER A 467 -88.03 20.19 50.02
C SER A 467 -87.90 18.83 50.68
N ALA A 468 -87.71 18.80 51.99
CA ALA A 468 -87.47 17.61 52.82
C ALA A 468 -88.62 16.55 52.80
N ALA A 469 -89.52 16.60 51.82
CA ALA A 469 -90.77 15.87 51.76
C ALA A 469 -90.69 14.50 51.03
N THR A 470 -89.58 14.14 50.38
CA THR A 470 -89.52 12.83 49.70
C THR A 470 -88.13 12.20 49.72
N LEU A 471 -87.68 11.78 50.91
CA LEU A 471 -86.70 10.69 51.00
C LEU A 471 -87.48 9.37 50.81
N ALA A 472 -87.61 8.91 49.56
CA ALA A 472 -88.22 7.62 49.27
C ALA A 472 -87.25 6.49 49.64
N LEU A 473 -87.38 5.94 50.85
CA LEU A 473 -86.72 4.69 51.25
C LEU A 473 -87.49 3.50 50.64
N SER A 474 -87.27 3.21 49.36
CA SER A 474 -87.76 1.96 48.75
C SER A 474 -86.71 0.87 48.93
N GLY A 475 -87.01 -0.17 49.71
CA GLY A 475 -86.11 -1.34 49.81
C GLY A 475 -86.27 -2.28 51.01
N GLN A 476 -87.07 -1.94 52.02
CA GLN A 476 -87.29 -2.85 53.16
C GLN A 476 -88.75 -3.33 53.21
N THR A 477 -88.94 -4.64 53.10
CA THR A 477 -90.20 -5.42 53.11
C THR A 477 -90.93 -5.40 54.46
N GLY A 478 -90.89 -4.26 55.17
CA GLY A 478 -91.22 -4.22 56.59
C GLY A 478 -92.17 -3.12 57.03
N MET A 479 -92.03 -1.87 56.56
CA MET A 479 -92.92 -0.76 56.97
C MET A 479 -92.89 0.38 55.94
N LYS A 480 -94.08 0.84 55.51
CA LYS A 480 -94.27 2.08 54.74
C LYS A 480 -94.81 3.17 55.66
N CYS A 481 -94.34 4.40 55.49
CA CYS A 481 -94.83 5.58 56.20
C CYS A 481 -95.57 6.51 55.24
N LYS A 482 -96.75 6.98 55.61
CA LYS A 482 -97.47 8.02 54.85
C LYS A 482 -98.05 9.07 55.79
N ILE A 483 -97.86 10.33 55.43
CA ILE A 483 -98.35 11.49 56.17
C ILE A 483 -99.55 12.07 55.42
N PHE A 484 -100.70 12.11 56.07
CA PHE A 484 -101.90 12.78 55.59
C PHE A 484 -102.02 14.14 56.26
N THR A 485 -102.38 15.19 55.53
CA THR A 485 -102.62 16.52 56.10
C THR A 485 -103.95 17.07 55.62
N GLY A 486 -104.75 17.66 56.50
CA GLY A 486 -106.05 18.22 56.14
C GLY A 486 -106.51 19.36 57.06
N THR A 487 -107.52 20.10 56.59
CA THR A 487 -108.22 21.18 57.31
C THR A 487 -109.73 21.00 57.18
N THR A 488 -110.46 21.11 58.29
CA THR A 488 -111.90 20.77 58.41
C THR A 488 -112.85 21.74 57.68
N ALA A 489 -113.86 21.21 56.97
CA ALA A 489 -115.12 21.91 56.68
C ALA A 489 -116.30 20.94 56.42
N GLY A 490 -117.42 21.07 57.16
CA GLY A 490 -118.71 20.42 56.85
C GLY A 490 -119.48 19.83 58.05
N THR A 491 -120.79 20.12 58.15
CA THR A 491 -121.64 19.87 59.33
C THR A 491 -122.52 18.61 59.26
N THR A 492 -122.12 17.55 58.54
CA THR A 492 -122.96 16.34 58.40
C THR A 492 -122.22 15.08 58.83
N ALA A 493 -122.83 14.30 59.72
CA ALA A 493 -122.26 13.04 60.23
C ALA A 493 -122.28 11.94 59.16
N GLY A 494 -121.13 11.31 58.91
CA GLY A 494 -120.99 10.15 58.03
C GLY A 494 -119.83 9.27 58.48
N SER A 495 -119.95 7.95 58.29
CA SER A 495 -118.88 6.97 58.51
C SER A 495 -118.06 6.79 57.22
N VAL A 496 -116.73 6.84 57.30
CA VAL A 496 -115.82 6.55 56.18
C VAL A 496 -115.15 5.21 56.44
N VAL A 497 -115.47 4.21 55.63
CA VAL A 497 -114.81 2.90 55.61
C VAL A 497 -113.66 2.97 54.60
N VAL A 498 -112.42 2.85 55.06
CA VAL A 498 -111.24 2.81 54.18
C VAL A 498 -110.94 1.35 53.83
N ALA A 499 -111.43 0.88 52.68
CA ALA A 499 -111.08 -0.43 52.14
C ALA A 499 -109.94 -0.32 51.12
N HIS A 500 -108.80 -0.97 51.38
CA HIS A 500 -107.61 -1.24 50.52
C HIS A 500 -107.42 -0.48 49.17
N GLY A 501 -107.76 0.81 49.14
CA GLY A 501 -107.76 1.68 47.98
C GLY A 501 -107.79 3.12 48.47
N LEU A 502 -107.08 4.01 47.77
CA LEU A 502 -106.78 5.38 48.21
C LEU A 502 -108.05 6.10 48.73
N PRO A 503 -108.07 6.59 49.98
CA PRO A 503 -109.24 7.26 50.52
C PRO A 503 -109.50 8.59 49.79
N ASP A 504 -110.78 8.89 49.56
CA ASP A 504 -111.26 10.20 49.14
C ASP A 504 -111.11 11.18 50.30
N ILE A 505 -109.96 11.87 50.33
CA ILE A 505 -109.53 12.75 51.42
C ILE A 505 -110.44 13.96 51.62
N THR A 506 -111.36 14.24 50.70
CA THR A 506 -112.31 15.34 50.80
C THR A 506 -113.44 15.07 51.82
N LYS A 507 -113.57 13.83 52.32
CA LYS A 507 -114.67 13.41 53.21
C LYS A 507 -114.28 13.22 54.68
N VAL A 508 -113.02 13.42 55.06
CA VAL A 508 -112.56 13.28 56.45
C VAL A 508 -112.59 14.64 57.14
N VAL A 509 -113.71 14.91 57.81
CA VAL A 509 -114.03 16.25 58.29
C VAL A 509 -113.52 16.50 59.72
N MET A 510 -113.55 15.52 60.63
CA MET A 510 -112.90 15.62 61.96
C MET A 510 -112.49 14.24 62.49
N LEU A 511 -111.45 14.19 63.32
CA LEU A 511 -111.01 13.01 64.08
C LEU A 511 -111.25 13.24 65.57
N THR A 512 -112.46 12.91 66.04
CA THR A 512 -112.80 12.81 67.46
C THR A 512 -113.53 11.50 67.68
N GLY A 513 -113.03 10.62 68.55
CA GLY A 513 -113.60 9.28 68.79
C GLY A 513 -112.57 8.16 68.81
N THR A 514 -112.99 6.96 69.19
CA THR A 514 -112.17 5.74 69.15
C THR A 514 -111.98 5.29 67.70
N ILE A 515 -110.72 5.13 67.29
CA ILE A 515 -110.38 4.51 66.02
C ILE A 515 -110.47 3.00 66.19
N THR A 516 -111.21 2.32 65.32
CA THR A 516 -111.35 0.85 65.37
C THR A 516 -110.93 0.21 64.07
N LEU A 517 -110.31 -0.96 64.18
CA LEU A 517 -110.12 -1.87 63.06
C LEU A 517 -111.48 -2.45 62.62
N SER A 518 -111.55 -2.98 61.41
CA SER A 518 -112.73 -3.72 60.92
C SER A 518 -113.10 -4.95 61.77
N THR A 519 -112.20 -5.39 62.65
CA THR A 519 -112.42 -6.44 63.66
C THR A 519 -113.09 -5.93 64.94
N GLY A 520 -113.37 -4.63 65.05
CA GLY A 520 -113.96 -3.98 66.24
C GLY A 520 -112.94 -3.61 67.33
N ALA A 521 -111.67 -3.99 67.18
CA ALA A 521 -110.61 -3.65 68.13
C ALA A 521 -110.25 -2.15 68.06
N VAL A 522 -110.17 -1.48 69.21
CA VAL A 522 -109.76 -0.07 69.32
C VAL A 522 -108.25 0.05 69.13
N VAL A 523 -107.82 0.89 68.19
CA VAL A 523 -106.41 1.18 67.92
C VAL A 523 -105.93 2.25 68.90
N PRO A 524 -104.86 2.03 69.67
CA PRO A 524 -104.32 3.05 70.58
C PRO A 524 -103.79 4.23 69.77
N THR A 525 -104.40 5.39 69.93
CA THR A 525 -103.93 6.65 69.37
C THR A 525 -103.14 7.41 70.42
N LEU A 526 -101.89 7.77 70.12
CA LEU A 526 -101.23 8.85 70.85
C LEU A 526 -101.69 10.18 70.25
N SER A 527 -102.54 10.91 70.98
CA SER A 527 -102.77 12.33 70.70
C SER A 527 -101.57 13.10 71.22
N ALA A 528 -100.67 13.52 70.32
CA ALA A 528 -99.68 14.50 70.70
C ALA A 528 -100.37 15.87 70.70
N ASN A 529 -100.33 16.59 71.83
CA ASN A 529 -100.94 17.91 72.01
C ASN A 529 -100.62 18.84 70.83
N GLY A 530 -101.52 18.95 69.85
CA GLY A 530 -101.26 19.78 68.67
C GLY A 530 -102.00 19.43 67.37
N GLY A 531 -102.73 18.31 67.30
CA GLY A 531 -103.43 17.89 66.06
C GLY A 531 -102.66 16.89 65.21
N GLU A 532 -101.55 16.35 65.72
CA GLU A 532 -100.87 15.20 65.11
C GLU A 532 -101.33 13.90 65.76
N TYR A 533 -101.81 12.99 64.92
CA TYR A 533 -102.22 11.65 65.31
C TYR A 533 -101.25 10.65 64.70
N VAL A 534 -100.53 9.93 65.55
CA VAL A 534 -99.64 8.84 65.12
C VAL A 534 -100.38 7.52 65.28
N ILE A 535 -100.58 6.82 64.17
CA ILE A 535 -101.14 5.47 64.15
C ILE A 535 -99.97 4.51 64.02
N PRO A 536 -99.59 3.81 65.11
CA PRO A 536 -98.29 3.14 65.18
C PRO A 536 -98.19 1.89 64.29
N TYR A 537 -99.32 1.24 63.96
CA TYR A 537 -99.28 0.04 63.11
C TYR A 537 -100.66 -0.36 62.57
N LEU A 538 -100.79 -0.53 61.25
CA LEU A 538 -101.95 -1.11 60.58
C LEU A 538 -101.52 -2.39 59.85
N SER A 539 -102.04 -3.54 60.28
CA SER A 539 -101.85 -4.85 59.65
C SER A 539 -103.21 -5.46 59.30
N GLY A 540 -103.43 -5.75 58.02
CA GLY A 540 -104.50 -6.62 57.52
C GLY A 540 -105.96 -6.18 57.75
N ALA A 541 -106.23 -5.00 58.28
CA ALA A 541 -107.59 -4.55 58.59
C ALA A 541 -107.88 -3.12 58.08
N ASN A 542 -109.13 -2.90 57.66
CA ASN A 542 -109.61 -1.60 57.19
C ASN A 542 -109.72 -0.62 58.37
N LEU A 543 -109.17 0.58 58.19
CA LEU A 543 -109.25 1.66 59.17
C LEU A 543 -110.61 2.34 59.05
N THR A 544 -111.42 2.27 60.12
CA THR A 544 -112.68 3.03 60.20
C THR A 544 -112.52 4.14 61.22
N ILE A 545 -112.74 5.39 60.79
CA ILE A 545 -112.66 6.56 61.65
C ILE A 545 -114.10 6.98 61.99
N GLY A 546 -114.53 6.71 63.22
CA GLY A 546 -115.83 7.13 63.72
C GLY A 546 -115.80 8.56 64.26
N ASN A 547 -116.80 9.38 63.91
CA ASN A 547 -116.97 10.74 64.43
C ASN A 547 -117.86 10.71 65.69
N GLY A 548 -117.25 10.94 66.85
CA GLY A 548 -117.91 11.08 68.14
C GLY A 548 -118.10 12.55 68.53
N ALA A 549 -119.37 12.88 68.76
CA ALA A 549 -119.92 14.06 69.44
C ALA A 549 -120.10 15.38 68.64
N ALA A 550 -121.35 15.82 68.60
CA ALA A 550 -121.78 17.16 68.23
C ALA A 550 -121.35 18.16 69.32
N SER A 551 -120.33 18.97 69.04
CA SER A 551 -119.97 20.12 69.87
C SER A 551 -119.64 21.30 68.98
N SER A 552 -120.35 22.41 69.17
CA SER A 552 -120.31 23.64 68.38
C SER A 552 -119.09 24.54 68.65
N THR A 553 -117.93 24.00 69.06
CA THR A 553 -116.72 24.80 69.38
C THR A 553 -115.39 24.20 68.91
N ALA A 554 -115.36 23.42 67.83
CA ALA A 554 -114.10 22.95 67.25
C ALA A 554 -113.40 24.05 66.42
N ASN A 555 -112.44 24.75 67.03
CA ASN A 555 -111.50 25.64 66.33
C ASN A 555 -110.66 24.85 65.30
N GLY A 556 -110.55 25.40 64.09
CA GLY A 556 -109.84 24.82 62.93
C GLY A 556 -108.35 24.63 63.16
N ARG A 557 -107.96 23.47 63.69
CA ARG A 557 -106.56 23.05 63.77
C ARG A 557 -106.23 22.16 62.57
N PRO A 558 -105.17 22.47 61.79
CA PRO A 558 -104.68 21.54 60.79
C PRO A 558 -104.26 20.26 61.51
N TYR A 559 -104.61 19.11 60.92
CA TYR A 559 -104.19 17.84 61.47
C TYR A 559 -103.20 17.17 60.54
N ARG A 560 -102.30 16.37 61.12
CA ARG A 560 -101.47 15.43 60.38
C ARG A 560 -101.63 14.03 60.94
N VAL A 561 -101.92 13.07 60.08
CA VAL A 561 -101.95 11.67 60.45
C VAL A 561 -100.71 11.00 59.88
N VAL A 562 -99.86 10.48 60.75
CA VAL A 562 -98.73 9.66 60.33
C VAL A 562 -99.13 8.20 60.53
N ALA A 563 -99.32 7.49 59.42
CA ALA A 563 -99.67 6.09 59.45
C ALA A 563 -98.49 5.24 58.97
N TRP A 564 -98.13 4.27 59.81
CA TRP A 564 -97.20 3.21 59.44
C TRP A 564 -97.99 1.95 59.09
N TYR A 565 -97.76 1.42 57.89
CA TYR A 565 -98.47 0.25 57.39
C TYR A 565 -97.52 -0.72 56.68
N THR A 566 -97.81 -2.01 56.81
CA THR A 566 -97.17 -3.05 56.00
C THR A 566 -98.07 -3.35 54.81
N VAL A 567 -97.48 -3.60 53.64
CA VAL A 567 -98.23 -4.11 52.48
C VAL A 567 -98.05 -5.61 52.42
#